data_AF-A0A0E3S4F2-F1
#
_entry.id   AF-A0A0E3S4F2-F1
#
_cell.length_a   1.000
_cell.length_b   1.000
_cell.length_c   1.000
_cell.angle_alpha   90.00
_cell.angle_beta   90.00
_cell.angle_gamma   90.00
#
_symmetry.space_group_name_H-M   'P 1'
#
loop_
_entity.id
_entity.type
_entity.pdbx_description
1 polymer ?
#
loop_
_entity_poly.entity_id
_entity_poly.type
_entity_poly.pdbx_seq_one_letter_code
_entity_poly.pdbx_strand_id
1 'polypeptide(L)' 'MALELYDGSLRGISGKFNEDEVFKIENEELEDFEKQFPYKKKHVTDTQLKL' A
#
# COMPACT_ATOMS: atom_id res chain seq x y z
N MET A 1 -2.85 11.43 -4.65
CA MET A 1 -3.95 10.77 -5.40
C MET A 1 -3.38 10.35 -6.74
N ALA A 2 -3.37 9.06 -7.04
CA ALA A 2 -3.06 8.58 -8.39
C ALA A 2 -4.37 8.45 -9.16
N LEU A 3 -4.37 8.86 -10.43
CA LEU A 3 -5.49 8.66 -11.35
C LEU A 3 -5.30 7.30 -12.03
N GLU A 4 -6.39 6.55 -12.16
CA GLU A 4 -6.38 5.29 -12.88
C GLU A 4 -6.00 5.49 -14.34
N LEU A 5 -5.33 4.50 -14.91
CA LEU A 5 -4.96 4.51 -16.32
C LEU A 5 -6.18 4.18 -17.19
N TYR A 6 -6.28 4.84 -18.35
CA TYR A 6 -7.27 4.47 -19.36
C TYR A 6 -6.89 3.15 -20.05
N ASP A 7 -7.87 2.50 -20.65
CA ASP A 7 -7.69 1.21 -21.31
C ASP A 7 -6.61 1.25 -22.39
N GLY A 8 -5.63 0.34 -22.28
CA GLY A 8 -4.52 0.25 -23.20
C GLY A 8 -3.47 1.37 -23.08
N SER A 9 -3.46 2.16 -22.00
CA SER A 9 -2.44 3.22 -21.77
C SER A 9 -1.01 2.69 -21.72
N LEU A 10 -0.83 1.39 -21.46
CA LEU A 10 0.48 0.73 -21.40
C LEU A 10 0.87 0.02 -22.71
N ARG A 11 0.10 0.18 -23.80
CA ARG A 11 0.42 -0.47 -25.09
C ARG A 11 1.82 -0.05 -25.56
N GLY A 12 2.68 -1.03 -25.80
CA GLY A 12 4.05 -0.80 -26.27
C GLY A 12 5.06 -0.44 -25.17
N ILE A 13 4.63 -0.30 -23.92
CA ILE A 13 5.53 -0.17 -22.77
C ILE A 13 6.10 -1.55 -22.45
N SER A 14 7.42 -1.62 -22.32
CA SER A 14 8.14 -2.83 -21.94
C SER A 14 9.20 -2.48 -20.90
N GLY A 15 9.50 -3.44 -20.04
CA GLY A 15 10.45 -3.27 -18.95
C GLY A 15 10.70 -4.58 -18.24
N LYS A 16 11.54 -4.55 -17.21
CA LYS A 16 11.77 -5.70 -16.33
C LYS A 16 11.13 -5.41 -14.98
N PHE A 17 10.22 -6.27 -14.56
CA PHE A 17 9.73 -6.28 -13.20
C PHE A 17 10.72 -7.07 -12.35
N ASN A 18 11.40 -6.39 -11.42
CA ASN A 18 12.24 -7.04 -10.43
C ASN A 18 11.54 -6.89 -9.09
N GLU A 19 10.98 -7.98 -8.61
CA GLU A 19 10.38 -8.08 -7.29
C GLU A 19 11.34 -8.80 -6.37
N ASP A 20 11.58 -8.20 -5.23
CA ASP A 20 12.37 -8.81 -4.16
C ASP A 20 11.45 -9.69 -3.31
N GLU A 21 12.00 -10.80 -2.79
CA GLU A 21 11.25 -11.71 -1.91
C GLU A 21 10.75 -10.99 -0.64
N VAL A 22 11.39 -9.89 -0.21
CA VAL A 22 10.89 -9.07 0.92
C VAL A 22 9.50 -8.49 0.71
N PHE A 23 8.99 -8.47 -0.53
CA PHE A 23 7.61 -8.03 -0.83
C PHE A 23 6.60 -9.19 -0.84
N LYS A 24 7.06 -10.44 -0.73
CA LYS A 24 6.22 -11.63 -0.62
C LYS A 24 6.00 -11.96 0.86
N ILE A 25 4.99 -11.33 1.45
CA ILE A 25 4.63 -11.51 2.85
C ILE A 25 3.24 -12.18 2.90
N GLU A 26 3.10 -13.21 3.72
CA GLU A 26 1.80 -13.83 3.96
C GLU A 26 0.96 -13.00 4.94
N ASN A 27 -0.36 -13.09 4.86
CA ASN A 27 -1.24 -12.35 5.77
C ASN A 27 -0.95 -12.67 7.25
N GLU A 28 -0.58 -13.93 7.56
CA GLU A 28 -0.22 -14.36 8.92
C GLU A 28 1.05 -13.66 9.42
N GLU A 29 2.10 -13.59 8.60
CA GLU A 29 3.35 -12.89 8.93
C GLU A 29 3.11 -11.40 9.17
N LEU A 30 2.22 -10.79 8.38
CA LEU A 30 1.83 -9.40 8.55
C LEU A 30 1.08 -9.19 9.87
N GLU A 31 0.12 -10.06 10.20
CA GLU A 31 -0.63 -9.99 11.45
C GLU A 31 0.28 -10.16 12.68
N ASP A 32 1.25 -11.08 12.61
CA ASP A 32 2.23 -11.29 13.68
C ASP A 32 3.17 -10.09 13.86
N PHE A 33 3.58 -9.45 12.77
CA PHE A 33 4.30 -8.20 12.81
C PHE A 33 3.48 -7.08 13.48
N GLU A 34 2.20 -6.92 13.14
CA GLU A 34 1.35 -5.87 13.73
C GLU A 34 1.17 -6.02 15.25
N LYS A 35 1.14 -7.25 15.78
CA LYS A 35 1.03 -7.52 17.22
C LYS A 35 2.20 -6.96 18.03
N GLN A 36 3.34 -6.68 17.41
CA GLN A 36 4.51 -6.09 18.08
C GLN A 36 4.34 -4.61 18.37
N PHE A 37 3.37 -3.94 17.73
CA PHE A 37 3.11 -2.53 17.93
C PHE A 37 1.91 -2.33 18.88
N PRO A 38 1.86 -1.22 19.63
CA PRO A 38 0.66 -0.84 20.36
C PRO A 38 -0.54 -0.76 19.42
N TYR A 39 -1.72 -1.09 19.94
CA TYR A 39 -2.96 -1.03 19.16
C TYR A 39 -3.14 0.34 18.49
N LYS A 40 -3.34 0.33 17.17
CA LYS A 40 -3.51 1.56 16.38
C LYS A 40 -4.74 2.32 16.88
N LYS A 41 -4.52 3.48 17.49
CA LYS A 41 -5.59 4.39 17.88
C LYS A 41 -5.81 5.41 16.77
N LYS A 42 -7.03 5.49 16.24
CA LYS A 42 -7.40 6.56 15.31
C LYS A 42 -7.40 7.88 16.08
N HIS A 43 -6.44 8.75 15.77
CA HIS A 43 -6.43 10.14 16.22
C HIS A 43 -7.03 11.02 15.13
N VAL A 44 -8.01 11.83 15.50
CA VAL A 44 -8.55 12.87 14.62
C VAL A 44 -7.77 14.15 14.88
N THR A 45 -7.08 14.66 13.86
CA THR A 45 -6.31 15.91 13.92
C THR A 45 -7.04 17.02 13.18
N ASP A 46 -6.76 18.28 13.52
CA ASP A 46 -7.43 19.47 12.94
C ASP A 46 -7.36 19.54 11.41
N THR A 47 -6.38 18.86 10.80
CA THR A 47 -6.18 18.77 9.35
C THR A 47 -7.11 17.78 8.64
N GLN A 48 -7.81 16.90 9.38
CA GLN A 48 -8.59 15.79 8.81
C GLN A 48 -10.10 16.09 8.70
N LEU A 49 -10.60 17.16 9.33
CA LEU A 49 -12.04 17.49 9.38
C LEU A 49 -12.39 18.81 8.66
N LYS A 50 -11.62 19.24 7.64
CA LYS A 50 -12.02 20.39 6.84
C LYS A 50 -13.13 19.99 5.86
N LEU A 51 -14.34 20.51 6.12
CA LEU A 51 -15.47 20.57 5.19
C LEU A 51 -15.16 21.52 4.02
#